data_AF-A0A7J4S397-F1
#
_entry.id   AF-A0A7J4S397-F1
#
_cell.length_a   1.000
_cell.length_b   1.000
_cell.length_c   1.000
_cell.angle_alpha   90.00
_cell.angle_beta   90.00
_cell.angle_gamma   90.00
#
_symmetry.space_group_name_H-M   'P 1'
#
loop_
_entity.id
_entity.type
_entity.pdbx_description
1 polymer ?
#
loop_
_entity_poly.entity_id
_entity_poly.type
_entity_poly.pdbx_seq_one_letter_code
_entity_poly.pdbx_strand_id
1 'polypeptide(L)'
;MKTSKSRRSARMTQYLVVWWMARTPYAAVFDHRIAAETAASVRNALVVAVSGRNLRIEGVWDWYRRDETGEPMPAEWRDLVGQIHVPEERHRGRSA
;
A
#
# COMPACT_ATOMS: atom_id res chain seq x y z
N MET A 1 -26.38 28.48 -29.88
CA MET A 1 -25.34 27.43 -29.69
C MET A 1 -25.30 27.08 -28.21
N LYS A 2 -25.72 25.87 -27.82
CA LYS A 2 -25.78 25.47 -26.39
C LYS A 2 -24.35 25.21 -25.91
N THR A 3 -23.88 26.00 -24.95
CA THR A 3 -22.61 25.81 -24.27
C THR A 3 -22.62 24.45 -23.57
N SER A 4 -21.90 23.48 -24.11
CA SER A 4 -21.63 22.20 -23.45
C SER A 4 -20.86 22.50 -22.17
N LYS A 5 -21.57 22.36 -21.04
CA LYS A 5 -20.99 22.44 -19.71
C LYS A 5 -20.00 21.29 -19.62
N SER A 6 -18.72 21.57 -19.86
CA SER A 6 -17.61 20.66 -19.58
C SER A 6 -17.84 20.15 -18.15
N ARG A 7 -18.31 18.91 -18.01
CA ARG A 7 -18.23 18.17 -16.76
C ARG A 7 -16.74 18.08 -16.51
N ARG A 8 -16.20 19.05 -15.78
CA ARG A 8 -14.95 18.95 -15.04
C ARG A 8 -15.15 17.64 -14.30
N SER A 9 -14.59 16.54 -14.81
CA SER A 9 -14.74 15.25 -14.14
C SER A 9 -14.27 15.55 -12.73
N ALA A 10 -15.14 15.36 -11.73
CA ALA A 10 -14.72 15.51 -10.34
C ALA A 10 -13.38 14.79 -10.23
N ARG A 11 -12.34 15.47 -9.73
CA ARG A 11 -11.02 14.85 -9.57
C ARG A 11 -11.25 13.63 -8.68
N MET A 12 -11.40 12.46 -9.28
CA MET A 12 -11.58 11.21 -8.58
C MET A 12 -10.19 10.88 -8.04
N THR A 13 -10.05 10.97 -6.73
CA THR A 13 -8.85 10.50 -6.04
C THR A 13 -8.99 8.99 -5.89
N GLN A 14 -7.99 8.26 -6.38
CA GLN A 14 -7.87 6.83 -6.16
C GLN A 14 -6.76 6.56 -5.16
N TYR A 15 -6.88 5.46 -4.44
CA TYR A 15 -5.95 5.06 -3.40
C TYR A 15 -5.26 3.77 -3.85
N LEU A 16 -3.99 3.89 -4.19
CA LEU A 16 -3.13 2.76 -4.53
C LEU A 16 -2.52 2.21 -3.24
N VAL A 17 -2.81 0.95 -2.93
CA VAL A 17 -2.20 0.22 -1.81
C VAL A 17 -1.10 -0.66 -2.35
N VAL A 18 0.13 -0.53 -1.85
CA VAL A 18 1.31 -1.29 -2.32
C VAL A 18 1.96 -2.02 -1.15
N TRP A 19 2.18 -3.33 -1.30
CA TRP A 19 2.83 -4.17 -0.29
C TRP A 19 3.76 -5.19 -0.94
N TRP A 20 4.60 -5.84 -0.13
CA TRP A 20 5.51 -6.87 -0.58
C TRP A 20 5.21 -8.19 0.10
N MET A 21 5.34 -9.29 -0.64
CA MET A 21 5.31 -10.66 -0.13
C MET A 21 6.37 -11.45 -0.89
N ALA A 22 7.25 -12.18 -0.18
CA ALA A 22 8.34 -12.95 -0.78
C ALA A 22 9.15 -12.16 -1.84
N ARG A 23 9.47 -10.89 -1.54
CA ARG A 23 10.17 -9.93 -2.43
C ARG A 23 9.43 -9.55 -3.71
N THR A 24 8.19 -9.97 -3.86
CA THR A 24 7.32 -9.61 -4.99
C THR A 24 6.42 -8.45 -4.56
N PRO A 25 6.41 -7.33 -5.32
CA PRO A 25 5.48 -6.23 -5.05
C PRO A 25 4.07 -6.62 -5.53
N TYR A 26 3.07 -6.24 -4.74
CA TYR A 26 1.67 -6.38 -5.04
C TYR A 26 0.98 -5.02 -4.87
N ALA A 27 -0.09 -4.82 -5.62
CA ALA A 27 -0.86 -3.59 -5.54
C ALA A 27 -2.37 -3.83 -5.72
N ALA A 28 -3.16 -2.95 -5.12
CA ALA A 28 -4.60 -2.88 -5.30
C ALA A 28 -5.04 -1.41 -5.33
N VAL A 29 -6.09 -1.12 -6.11
CA VAL A 29 -6.65 0.23 -6.25
C VAL A 29 -8.02 0.28 -5.59
N PHE A 30 -8.26 1.34 -4.82
CA PHE A 30 -9.52 1.59 -4.13
C PHE A 30 -10.02 3.00 -4.44
N ASP A 31 -11.34 3.18 -4.51
CA ASP A 31 -11.96 4.51 -4.68
C ASP A 31 -12.26 5.18 -3.33
N HIS A 32 -12.16 4.45 -2.21
CA HIS A 32 -12.49 4.94 -0.88
C HIS A 32 -11.31 4.81 0.10
N ARG A 33 -10.95 5.93 0.74
CA ARG A 33 -9.80 6.02 1.66
C ARG A 33 -9.82 4.96 2.76
N ILE A 34 -10.94 4.84 3.45
CA ILE A 34 -11.08 3.93 4.60
C ILE A 34 -10.85 2.47 4.21
N ALA A 35 -11.34 2.06 3.03
CA ALA A 35 -11.11 0.70 2.53
C ALA A 35 -9.62 0.47 2.22
N ALA A 36 -8.95 1.45 1.63
CA ALA A 36 -7.52 1.40 1.37
C ALA A 36 -6.69 1.32 2.65
N GLU A 37 -6.99 2.13 3.66
CA GLU A 37 -6.30 2.14 4.96
C GLU A 37 -6.51 0.81 5.70
N THR A 38 -7.72 0.26 5.68
CA THR A 38 -8.01 -1.06 6.26
C THR A 38 -7.22 -2.15 5.53
N ALA A 39 -7.20 -2.12 4.20
CA ALA A 39 -6.43 -3.07 3.39
C ALA A 39 -4.92 -2.96 3.65
N ALA A 40 -4.42 -1.75 3.87
CA ALA A 40 -3.02 -1.47 4.13
C ALA A 40 -2.57 -1.93 5.52
N SER A 41 -3.39 -1.69 6.55
CA SER A 41 -3.14 -2.16 7.91
C SER A 41 -2.95 -3.68 7.97
N VAL A 42 -3.81 -4.44 7.26
CA VAL A 42 -3.70 -5.92 7.21
C VAL A 42 -2.44 -6.37 6.47
N ARG A 43 -2.04 -5.65 5.43
CA ARG A 43 -0.97 -6.06 4.49
C ARG A 43 0.41 -5.51 4.80
N ASN A 44 0.56 -4.68 5.84
CA ASN A 44 1.81 -3.98 6.12
C ASN A 44 2.24 -3.11 4.92
N ALA A 45 1.35 -2.24 4.45
CA ALA A 45 1.44 -1.62 3.12
C ALA A 45 1.66 -0.10 3.16
N LEU A 46 1.93 0.49 1.99
CA LEU A 46 1.82 1.93 1.76
C LEU A 46 0.47 2.24 1.11
N VAL A 47 -0.13 3.37 1.48
CA VAL A 47 -1.28 3.96 0.77
C VAL A 47 -0.82 5.21 0.05
N VAL A 48 -1.06 5.29 -1.26
CA VAL A 48 -0.75 6.45 -2.09
C VAL A 48 -2.06 7.01 -2.65
N ALA A 49 -2.41 8.23 -2.28
CA ALA A 49 -3.53 8.95 -2.90
C ALA A 49 -3.07 9.58 -4.22
N VAL A 50 -3.72 9.22 -5.31
CA VAL A 50 -3.44 9.70 -6.66
C VAL A 50 -4.67 10.41 -7.21
N SER A 51 -4.51 11.61 -7.74
CA SER A 51 -5.62 12.38 -8.31
C SER A 51 -5.34 12.91 -9.72
N GLY A 52 -6.44 13.05 -10.47
CA GLY A 52 -6.44 13.74 -11.76
C GLY A 52 -5.75 12.97 -12.90
N ARG A 53 -5.78 13.58 -14.09
CA ARG A 53 -5.27 12.96 -15.33
C ARG A 53 -3.74 12.97 -15.48
N ASN A 54 -3.04 13.75 -14.67
CA ASN A 54 -1.58 13.88 -14.73
C ASN A 54 -0.88 13.15 -13.56
N LEU A 55 -1.55 12.17 -12.94
CA LEU A 55 -1.03 11.37 -11.81
C LEU A 55 -0.41 12.24 -10.70
N ARG A 56 -1.22 13.12 -10.10
CA ARG A 56 -0.75 13.90 -8.95
C ARG A 56 -0.79 13.04 -7.70
N ILE A 57 0.33 12.94 -6.99
CA ILE A 57 0.36 12.35 -5.65
C ILE A 57 -0.13 13.39 -4.65
N GLU A 58 -1.25 13.10 -4.00
CA GLU A 58 -1.85 13.98 -2.99
C GLU A 58 -1.38 13.62 -1.58
N GLY A 59 -0.93 12.38 -1.37
CA GLY A 59 -0.42 11.93 -0.07
C GLY A 59 0.10 10.49 -0.11
N VAL A 60 0.99 10.20 0.83
CA VAL A 60 1.49 8.85 1.10
C VAL A 60 1.34 8.59 2.59
N TRP A 61 0.69 7.49 2.95
CA TRP A 61 0.58 7.04 4.34
C TRP A 61 1.30 5.71 4.49
N ASP A 62 2.16 5.66 5.50
CA ASP A 62 2.99 4.51 5.82
C ASP A 62 2.31 3.66 6.90
N TRP A 63 1.98 2.41 6.56
CA TRP A 63 1.44 1.41 7.49
C TRP A 63 2.42 0.27 7.76
N TYR A 64 3.71 0.45 7.45
CA TYR A 64 4.72 -0.51 7.85
C TYR A 64 4.84 -0.59 9.37
N ARG A 65 4.72 -1.79 9.91
CA ARG A 65 5.14 -2.16 11.25
C ARG A 65 6.64 -2.00 11.34
N ARG A 66 7.06 -1.45 12.46
CA ARG A 66 8.46 -1.15 12.75
C ARG A 66 8.84 -1.83 14.05
N ASP A 67 10.10 -2.26 14.13
CA ASP A 67 10.65 -2.81 15.36
C ASP A 67 10.93 -1.69 16.40
N GLU A 68 11.52 -2.05 17.52
CA GLU A 68 11.87 -1.11 18.60
C GLU A 68 12.89 -0.05 18.18
N THR A 69 13.63 -0.29 17.10
CA THR A 69 14.58 0.66 16.51
C THR A 69 13.93 1.59 15.49
N GLY A 70 12.66 1.35 15.16
CA GLY A 70 11.93 2.10 14.15
C GLY A 70 12.15 1.59 12.72
N GLU A 71 12.88 0.49 12.53
CA GLU A 71 13.13 -0.09 11.21
C GLU A 71 11.93 -0.92 10.74
N PRO A 72 11.56 -0.88 9.44
CA PRO A 72 10.47 -1.69 8.92
C PRO A 72 10.70 -3.18 9.18
N MET A 73 9.74 -3.83 9.84
CA MET A 73 9.80 -5.27 10.03
C MET A 73 9.75 -5.97 8.67
N PRO A 74 10.41 -7.14 8.52
CA PRO A 74 10.32 -7.96 7.31
C PRO A 74 8.86 -8.20 6.90
N ALA A 75 8.62 -8.45 5.61
CA ALA A 75 7.30 -8.63 5.04
C ALA A 75 6.55 -9.84 5.66
N GLU A 76 5.91 -9.62 6.80
CA GLU A 76 5.06 -10.56 7.50
C GLU A 76 3.64 -10.48 6.97
N TRP A 77 3.04 -11.61 6.59
CA TRP A 77 1.61 -11.66 6.27
C TRP A 77 0.84 -12.41 7.34
N ARG A 78 -0.39 -11.97 7.59
CA ARG A 78 -1.36 -12.72 8.39
C ARG A 78 -2.30 -13.48 7.47
N ASP A 79 -2.60 -14.72 7.81
CA ASP A 79 -3.67 -15.46 7.17
C ASP A 79 -5.06 -14.99 7.65
N LEU A 80 -6.12 -15.63 7.14
CA LEU A 80 -7.51 -15.29 7.47
C LEU A 80 -7.88 -15.54 8.94
N VAL A 81 -7.09 -16.31 9.68
CA VAL A 81 -7.29 -16.57 11.12
C VAL A 81 -6.34 -15.76 12.00
N GLY A 82 -5.51 -14.90 11.40
CA GLY A 82 -4.63 -13.97 12.10
C GLY A 82 -3.24 -14.53 12.43
N GLN A 83 -2.88 -15.71 11.93
CA GLN A 83 -1.57 -16.32 12.15
C GLN A 83 -0.49 -15.58 11.35
N ILE A 84 0.62 -15.23 12.00
CA ILE A 84 1.73 -14.49 11.39
C ILE A 84 2.67 -15.46 10.67
N HIS A 85 2.97 -15.15 9.41
CA HIS A 85 3.99 -15.81 8.60
C HIS A 85 5.10 -14.83 8.26
N VAL A 86 6.35 -15.28 8.42
CA VAL A 86 7.55 -14.50 8.09
C VAL A 86 8.31 -15.25 6.98
N PRO A 87 8.80 -14.57 5.94
CA PRO A 87 9.71 -15.19 4.98
C PRO A 87 10.94 -15.70 5.73
N GLU A 88 11.32 -16.96 5.53
CA GLU A 88 12.56 -17.49 6.13
C GLU A 88 13.75 -16.62 5.71
N GLU A 89 14.41 -16.06 6.72
CA GLU A 89 15.66 -15.35 6.53
C GLU A 89 16.70 -16.40 6.12
N ARG A 90 17.09 -16.41 4.85
CA ARG A 90 18.17 -17.29 4.39
C ARG A 90 19.42 -16.91 5.18
N HIS A 91 19.78 -17.71 6.19
CA HIS A 91 21.05 -17.62 6.88
C HIS A 91 22.15 -17.43 5.83
N ARG A 92 22.70 -16.22 5.75
CA ARG A 92 23.94 -15.99 5.02
C ARG A 92 24.98 -16.73 5.83
N GLY A 93 25.32 -17.94 5.38
CA GLY A 93 26.44 -18.69 5.92
C GLY A 93 27.65 -17.77 6.01
N ARG A 94 28.07 -17.49 7.25
CA ARG A 94 29.45 -17.12 7.50
C ARG A 94 30.25 -18.42 7.39
N SER A 95 30.77 -18.67 6.19
CA SER A 95 32.00 -19.42 6.06
C SER A 95 33.15 -18.42 6.14
N ALA A 96 33.83 -18.43 7.28
CA ALA A 96 35.21 -18.04 7.44
C ALA A 96 35.75 -18.85 8.63
#